data_AF-A0A2D4F0M1-F1
#
_entry.id   AF-A0A2D4F0M1-F1
#
_cell.length_a   1.000
_cell.length_b   1.000
_cell.length_c   1.000
_cell.angle_alpha   90.00
_cell.angle_beta   90.00
_cell.angle_gamma   90.00
#
_symmetry.space_group_name_H-M   'P 1'
#
loop_
_entity.id
_entity.type
_entity.pdbx_description
1 polymer ?
#
loop_
_entity_poly.entity_id
_entity_poly.type
_entity_poly.pdbx_seq_one_letter_code
_entity_poly.pdbx_strand_id
1 'polypeptide(L)'
;MRANRKKELEEVLGIQTVNKIKHLGIYITSRCSALKEDNYLKLKQQIATDLIKWENLQLSLIGRISTIKMNVLPKILYLFQTIPIRLDKKFFDDLNKIVLRFIWQSRKARIKLKLL
;
A
#
# COMPACT_ATOMS: atom_id res chain seq x y z
N MET A 1 21.90 12.87 -28.22
CA MET A 1 20.52 13.17 -28.68
C MET A 1 19.47 13.32 -27.56
N ARG A 2 19.29 12.39 -26.61
CA ARG A 2 18.22 12.50 -25.57
C ARG A 2 18.43 13.61 -24.52
N ALA A 3 19.68 13.92 -24.17
CA ALA A 3 19.99 14.92 -23.14
C ALA A 3 19.68 16.36 -23.58
N ASN A 4 19.95 16.72 -24.84
CA ASN A 4 19.67 18.06 -25.37
C ASN A 4 18.16 18.33 -25.43
N ARG A 5 17.38 17.34 -25.86
CA ARG A 5 15.92 17.45 -25.96
C ARG A 5 15.23 17.67 -24.59
N LYS A 6 15.81 17.14 -23.51
CA LYS A 6 15.29 17.35 -22.15
C LYS A 6 15.51 18.81 -21.70
N LYS A 7 16.69 19.37 -21.95
CA LYS A 7 17.00 20.77 -21.62
C LYS A 7 16.13 21.75 -22.42
N GLU A 8 15.96 21.51 -23.72
CA GLU A 8 15.09 22.32 -24.59
C GLU A 8 13.64 22.35 -24.08
N LEU A 9 13.10 21.21 -23.63
CA LEU A 9 11.76 21.13 -23.08
C LEU A 9 11.63 21.84 -21.72
N GLU A 10 12.66 21.78 -20.87
CA GLU A 10 12.70 22.49 -19.59
C GLU A 10 12.71 24.01 -19.79
N GLU A 11 13.46 24.50 -20.78
CA GLU A 11 13.53 25.93 -21.13
C GLU A 11 12.21 26.45 -21.72
N VAL A 12 11.57 25.69 -22.63
CA VAL A 12 10.30 26.08 -23.26
C VAL A 12 9.13 26.07 -22.26
N LEU A 13 9.07 25.07 -21.38
CA LEU A 13 7.94 24.91 -20.46
C LEU A 13 8.13 25.68 -19.15
N GLY A 14 9.36 26.07 -18.81
CA GLY A 14 9.69 26.69 -17.51
C GLY A 14 9.48 25.75 -16.30
N ILE A 15 9.35 24.44 -16.54
CA ILE A 15 9.07 23.43 -15.52
C ILE A 15 10.32 22.57 -15.30
N GLN A 16 10.71 22.40 -14.04
CA GLN A 16 11.83 21.53 -13.66
C GLN A 16 11.45 20.05 -13.80
N THR A 17 12.24 19.26 -14.54
CA THR A 17 12.01 17.81 -14.60
C THR A 17 12.63 17.12 -13.38
N VAL A 18 11.77 16.68 -12.46
CA VAL A 18 12.16 15.84 -11.33
C VAL A 18 11.86 14.36 -11.58
N ASN A 19 12.69 13.48 -11.03
CA ASN A 19 12.53 12.02 -11.24
C ASN A 19 11.39 11.40 -10.42
N LYS A 20 10.90 12.13 -9.41
CA LYS A 20 9.90 11.67 -8.44
C LYS A 20 9.13 12.86 -7.88
N ILE A 21 7.80 12.75 -7.88
CA ILE A 21 6.89 13.79 -7.36
C ILE A 21 5.96 13.11 -6.37
N LYS A 22 5.58 13.82 -5.30
CA LYS A 22 4.51 13.38 -4.40
C LYS A 22 3.24 14.18 -4.69
N HIS A 23 2.15 13.48 -5.00
CA HIS A 23 0.84 14.07 -5.25
C HIS A 23 -0.24 13.27 -4.53
N LEU A 24 -1.09 13.93 -3.74
CA LEU A 24 -2.16 13.30 -2.93
C LEU A 24 -1.69 12.08 -2.13
N GLY A 25 -0.49 12.16 -1.56
CA GLY A 25 0.12 11.08 -0.78
C GLY A 25 0.82 10.00 -1.60
N ILE A 26 0.68 10.00 -2.93
CA ILE A 26 1.27 9.00 -3.84
C ILE A 26 2.56 9.54 -4.45
N TYR A 27 3.59 8.71 -4.46
CA TYR A 27 4.80 8.97 -5.21
C TYR A 27 4.63 8.55 -6.67
N ILE A 28 4.68 9.52 -7.56
CA ILE A 28 4.65 9.33 -9.01
C ILE A 28 6.10 9.33 -9.51
N THR A 29 6.46 8.29 -10.26
CA THR A 29 7.78 8.12 -10.86
C THR A 29 7.60 7.59 -12.28
N SER A 30 8.58 7.82 -13.15
CA SER A 30 8.56 7.32 -14.52
C SER A 30 8.77 5.81 -14.65
N ARG A 31 9.25 5.14 -13.58
CA ARG A 31 9.55 3.70 -13.57
C ARG A 31 8.49 2.93 -12.78
N CYS A 32 7.86 1.94 -13.40
CA CYS A 32 6.83 1.12 -12.76
C CYS A 32 7.33 0.34 -11.51
N SER A 33 8.58 -0.13 -11.52
CA SER A 33 9.19 -0.80 -10.36
C SER A 33 9.25 0.13 -9.15
N ALA A 34 9.68 1.37 -9.36
CA ALA A 34 9.74 2.39 -8.31
C ALA A 34 8.34 2.76 -7.80
N LEU A 35 7.31 2.82 -8.67
CA LEU A 35 5.93 3.04 -8.23
C LEU A 35 5.43 1.97 -7.25
N LYS A 36 5.77 0.68 -7.48
CA LYS A 36 5.41 -0.42 -6.59
C LYS A 36 6.12 -0.31 -5.24
N GLU A 37 7.42 -0.08 -5.26
CA GLU A 37 8.24 0.02 -4.06
C GLU A 37 7.86 1.24 -3.20
N ASP A 38 7.71 2.39 -3.84
CA ASP A 38 7.49 3.66 -3.14
C ASP A 38 6.10 3.82 -2.55
N ASN A 39 5.12 3.08 -3.04
CA ASN A 39 3.72 3.20 -2.60
C ASN A 39 3.24 1.89 -1.95
N TYR A 40 3.17 0.80 -2.70
CA TYR A 40 2.56 -0.45 -2.22
C TYR A 40 3.37 -1.13 -1.12
N LEU A 41 4.70 -1.25 -1.29
CA LEU A 41 5.54 -1.89 -0.27
C LEU A 41 5.60 -1.05 1.01
N LYS A 42 5.73 0.27 0.89
CA LYS A 42 5.67 1.17 2.05
C LYS A 42 4.34 1.12 2.76
N LEU A 43 3.22 1.12 2.04
CA LEU A 43 1.90 0.99 2.66
C LEU A 43 1.77 -0.36 3.39
N LYS A 44 2.24 -1.46 2.79
CA LYS A 44 2.23 -2.79 3.45
C LYS A 44 3.03 -2.77 4.76
N GLN A 45 4.20 -2.13 4.79
CA GLN A 45 5.02 -1.97 6.00
C GLN A 45 4.34 -1.10 7.07
N GLN A 46 3.70 -0.02 6.65
CA GLN A 46 2.91 0.83 7.57
C GLN A 46 1.75 0.06 8.18
N ILE A 47 0.97 -0.66 7.36
CA ILE A 47 -0.12 -1.53 7.83
C ILE A 47 0.42 -2.56 8.83
N ALA A 48 1.54 -3.22 8.54
CA ALA A 48 2.13 -4.18 9.45
C ALA A 48 2.48 -3.55 10.81
N THR A 49 3.06 -2.35 10.80
CA THR A 49 3.41 -1.59 12.01
C THR A 49 2.16 -1.17 12.79
N ASP A 50 1.15 -0.64 12.10
CA ASP A 50 -0.12 -0.20 12.71
C ASP A 50 -0.84 -1.38 13.38
N LEU A 51 -0.88 -2.54 12.71
CA LEU A 51 -1.51 -3.74 13.26
C LEU A 51 -0.78 -4.30 14.48
N ILE A 52 0.55 -4.23 14.51
CA ILE A 52 1.33 -4.61 15.71
C ILE A 52 0.99 -3.66 16.88
N LYS A 53 0.88 -2.36 16.63
CA LYS A 53 0.49 -1.38 17.66
C LYS A 53 -0.92 -1.65 18.18
N TRP A 54 -1.85 -1.99 17.28
CA TRP A 54 -3.24 -2.27 17.64
C TRP A 54 -3.45 -3.67 18.23
N GLU A 55 -2.46 -4.57 18.16
CA GLU A 55 -2.55 -5.91 18.74
C GLU A 55 -2.73 -5.86 20.26
N ASN A 56 -2.18 -4.83 20.91
CA ASN A 56 -2.32 -4.56 22.33
C ASN A 56 -3.72 -4.07 22.75
N LEU A 57 -4.57 -3.68 21.79
CA LEU A 57 -5.95 -3.30 22.08
C LEU A 57 -6.77 -4.55 22.37
N GLN A 58 -7.59 -4.50 23.43
CA GLN A 58 -8.48 -5.61 23.82
C GLN A 58 -9.74 -5.66 22.92
N LEU A 59 -9.53 -5.87 21.62
CA LEU A 59 -10.61 -5.92 20.63
C LEU A 59 -11.19 -7.33 20.52
N SER A 60 -12.52 -7.41 20.42
CA SER A 60 -13.22 -8.64 20.05
C SER A 60 -12.84 -9.06 18.62
N LEU A 61 -13.18 -10.30 18.23
CA LEU A 61 -12.94 -10.76 16.85
C LEU A 61 -13.64 -9.84 15.83
N ILE A 62 -14.89 -9.48 16.07
CA ILE A 62 -15.69 -8.57 15.23
C ILE A 62 -15.07 -7.16 15.23
N GLY A 63 -14.60 -6.69 16.38
CA GLY A 63 -13.89 -5.42 16.50
C GLY A 63 -12.66 -5.38 15.60
N ARG A 64 -11.82 -6.42 15.64
CA ARG A 64 -10.62 -6.53 14.79
C ARG A 64 -10.96 -6.57 13.30
N ILE A 65 -11.96 -7.33 12.90
CA ILE A 65 -12.43 -7.37 11.50
C ILE A 65 -12.88 -5.98 11.05
N SER A 66 -13.65 -5.28 11.90
CA SER A 66 -14.14 -3.93 11.61
C SER A 66 -12.98 -2.94 11.51
N THR A 67 -11.97 -3.02 12.39
CA THR A 67 -10.75 -2.22 12.31
C THR A 67 -10.04 -2.39 10.97
N ILE A 68 -9.88 -3.62 10.48
CA ILE A 68 -9.29 -3.90 9.16
C ILE A 68 -10.14 -3.27 8.05
N LYS A 69 -11.46 -3.53 8.06
CA LYS A 69 -12.39 -3.03 7.04
C LYS A 69 -12.42 -1.49 6.97
N MET A 70 -12.29 -0.81 8.11
CA MET A 70 -12.37 0.65 8.16
C MET A 70 -11.03 1.35 7.95
N ASN A 71 -9.91 0.78 8.44
CA ASN A 71 -8.62 1.49 8.44
C ASN A 71 -7.65 0.98 7.38
N VAL A 72 -7.69 -0.31 7.05
CA VAL A 72 -6.72 -0.93 6.12
C VAL A 72 -7.29 -0.98 4.70
N LEU A 73 -8.52 -1.48 4.56
CA LEU A 73 -9.15 -1.66 3.25
C LEU A 73 -9.23 -0.35 2.44
N PRO A 74 -9.66 0.81 2.98
CA PRO A 74 -9.75 2.03 2.19
C PRO A 74 -8.40 2.53 1.70
N LYS A 75 -7.33 2.39 2.50
CA LYS A 75 -5.97 2.80 2.10
C LYS A 75 -5.45 1.98 0.91
N ILE A 76 -5.74 0.69 0.89
CA ILE A 76 -5.34 -0.20 -0.19
C ILE A 76 -6.16 0.07 -1.46
N LEU A 77 -7.49 0.21 -1.31
CA LEU A 77 -8.39 0.53 -2.42
C LEU A 77 -8.00 1.85 -3.09
N TYR A 78 -7.63 2.86 -2.30
CA TYR A 78 -7.15 4.13 -2.83
C TYR A 78 -5.93 3.94 -3.75
N LEU A 79 -4.92 3.14 -3.35
CA LEU A 79 -3.78 2.86 -4.23
C LEU A 79 -4.18 2.09 -5.49
N PHE A 80 -5.09 1.12 -5.40
CA PHE A 80 -5.54 0.35 -6.57
C PHE A 80 -6.28 1.21 -7.59
N GLN A 81 -7.09 2.17 -7.12
CA GLN A 81 -7.84 3.06 -8.01
C GLN A 81 -6.94 4.13 -8.65
N THR A 82 -5.88 4.54 -7.96
CA THR A 82 -5.00 5.64 -8.40
C THR A 82 -3.78 5.19 -9.19
N ILE A 83 -3.26 3.99 -8.91
CA ILE A 83 -2.03 3.48 -9.54
C ILE A 83 -2.37 2.19 -10.31
N PRO A 84 -2.52 2.26 -11.65
CA PRO A 84 -2.90 1.12 -12.49
C PRO A 84 -1.71 0.19 -12.73
N ILE A 85 -1.26 -0.52 -11.68
CA ILE A 85 -0.15 -1.49 -11.75
C ILE A 85 -0.67 -2.89 -11.45
N ARG A 86 -0.15 -3.87 -12.19
CA ARG A 86 -0.39 -5.28 -11.90
C ARG A 86 0.44 -5.72 -10.70
N LEU A 87 -0.24 -6.15 -9.64
CA LEU A 87 0.39 -6.77 -8.49
C LEU A 87 0.44 -8.30 -8.64
N ASP A 88 1.49 -8.89 -8.09
CA ASP A 88 1.70 -10.32 -8.05
C ASP A 88 0.89 -10.96 -6.92
N LYS A 89 0.51 -12.23 -7.11
CA LYS A 89 -0.24 -13.00 -6.10
C LYS A 89 0.45 -12.99 -4.73
N LYS A 90 1.79 -13.06 -4.72
CA LYS A 90 2.61 -13.04 -3.49
C LYS A 90 2.38 -11.79 -2.65
N PHE A 91 2.14 -10.62 -3.26
CA PHE A 91 1.81 -9.41 -2.52
C PHE A 91 0.52 -9.58 -1.70
N PHE A 92 -0.52 -10.15 -2.32
CA PHE A 92 -1.80 -10.39 -1.66
C PHE A 92 -1.70 -11.50 -0.60
N ASP A 93 -0.93 -12.56 -0.87
CA ASP A 93 -0.70 -13.63 0.10
C ASP A 93 0.02 -13.10 1.36
N ASP A 94 1.04 -12.26 1.19
CA ASP A 94 1.74 -11.59 2.29
C ASP A 94 0.80 -10.69 3.11
N LEU A 95 -0.01 -9.88 2.41
CA LEU A 95 -0.97 -8.98 3.04
C LEU A 95 -2.02 -9.76 3.84
N ASN A 96 -2.58 -10.82 3.25
CA ASN A 96 -3.52 -11.72 3.91
C ASN A 96 -2.91 -12.34 5.16
N LYS A 97 -1.65 -12.78 5.10
CA LYS A 97 -0.93 -13.33 6.27
C LYS A 97 -0.83 -12.31 7.41
N ILE A 98 -0.52 -11.05 7.10
CA ILE A 98 -0.44 -9.96 8.09
C ILE A 98 -1.81 -9.69 8.71
N VAL A 99 -2.87 -9.59 7.90
CA VAL A 99 -4.24 -9.32 8.36
C VAL A 99 -4.77 -10.48 9.20
N LEU A 100 -4.60 -11.73 8.76
CA LEU A 100 -5.04 -12.91 9.49
C LEU A 100 -4.33 -13.06 10.83
N ARG A 101 -3.04 -12.77 10.89
CA ARG A 101 -2.29 -12.78 12.15
C ARG A 101 -2.91 -11.82 13.18
N PHE A 102 -3.29 -10.61 12.76
CA PHE A 102 -3.96 -9.64 13.61
C PHE A 102 -5.36 -10.11 14.05
N ILE A 103 -6.20 -10.55 13.09
CA ILE A 103 -7.57 -11.05 13.36
C ILE A 103 -7.56 -12.22 14.35
N TRP A 104 -6.52 -13.07 14.32
CA TRP A 104 -6.40 -14.21 15.21
C TRP A 104 -5.47 -13.99 16.40
N GLN A 105 -4.83 -12.81 16.56
CA GLN A 105 -3.86 -12.54 17.64
C GLN A 105 -2.74 -13.59 17.69
N SER A 106 -2.25 -13.99 16.52
CA SER A 106 -1.25 -15.06 16.39
C SER A 106 -1.70 -16.43 16.97
N ARG A 107 -2.98 -16.62 17.26
CA ARG A 107 -3.58 -17.90 17.71
C ARG A 107 -4.15 -18.68 16.53
N LYS A 108 -4.47 -19.96 16.77
CA LYS A 108 -5.15 -20.80 15.78
C LYS A 108 -6.56 -20.26 15.49
N ALA A 109 -6.92 -20.20 14.21
CA ALA A 109 -8.24 -19.79 13.77
C ALA A 109 -9.32 -20.70 14.39
N ARG A 110 -10.32 -20.08 15.02
CA ARG A 110 -11.45 -20.79 15.67
C ARG A 110 -12.65 -20.98 14.73
N ILE A 111 -12.69 -20.22 13.64
CA ILE A 111 -13.76 -20.24 12.63
C ILE A 111 -13.11 -20.38 11.26
N LYS A 112 -13.76 -21.11 10.34
CA LYS A 112 -13.30 -21.20 8.95
C LYS A 112 -13.29 -19.81 8.33
N LEU A 113 -12.18 -19.44 7.68
CA LEU A 113 -12.03 -18.12 7.03
C LEU A 113 -13.13 -17.83 5.99
N LYS A 114 -13.66 -18.86 5.33
CA LYS A 114 -14.78 -18.73 4.36
C LYS A 114 -16.09 -18.24 5.00
N LEU A 115 -16.22 -18.31 6.32
CA LEU A 115 -17.40 -17.90 7.08
C LEU A 115 -17.22 -16.52 7.73
N LEU A 116 -16.06 -15.88 7.54
CA LEU A 116 -15.70 -14.55 8.06
C LEU A 116 -15.95 -13.47 7.00
#